data_AF-A0A818LXC7-F1
#
_entry.id   AF-A0A818LXC7-F1
#
_cell.length_a   1.000
_cell.length_b   1.000
_cell.length_c   1.000
_cell.angle_alpha   90.00
_cell.angle_beta   90.00
_cell.angle_gamma   90.00
#
_symmetry.space_group_name_H-M   'P 1'
#
loop_
_entity.id
_entity.type
_entity.pdbx_description
1 polymer ?
#
loop_
_entity_poly.entity_id
_entity_poly.type
_entity_poly.pdbx_seq_one_letter_code
_entity_poly.pdbx_strand_id
1 'polypeptide(L)'
;MLSFIRLRFYHIITLPTVRYASSKKNHVSTTASVLRHNWLDITSEICPTDASNLSSTPDSSFNSRVIQYLSDSIKTPLSSNIYQHLLNSCQTWSPREFYELINVLGSYGLQPVDVLRLLINLPSTDKTIVTNENLKRCFENLLTLKFDTTTRSILISNDPNIIQYDLTYLRERFDVLLCYFTKREIYKLIRTHKKLFSEYWSDLDYKINYLRIMLFASTRDIVESGALAYTIDHIRQRYLFVYRAGLFKRVRREEQYVLQRDLNISLIDIFSTSVTTFLKRTTNNLLRKDDYQAFVDSLKYEIFDNEFKQYLTFDKNRKNWSRADMATERYERRNWMSEFDMYNNIDDEDDNDDETNLTIMNEKSLTVRNTEDKPSSWHILSDYNPDRHRGRKIAQNVDPNIRL
;
A
#
# COMPACT_ATOMS: atom_id res chain seq x y z
N MET A 1 -38.84 14.99 -3.86
CA MET A 1 -37.73 14.19 -3.30
C MET A 1 -37.30 13.14 -4.32
N LEU A 2 -36.48 13.53 -5.30
CA LEU A 2 -35.86 12.59 -6.24
C LEU A 2 -34.36 12.84 -6.19
N SER A 3 -33.66 11.97 -5.47
CA SER A 3 -32.21 11.97 -5.33
C SER A 3 -31.58 11.41 -6.61
N PHE A 4 -30.85 12.29 -7.32
CA PHE A 4 -30.01 11.95 -8.46
C PHE A 4 -28.88 11.00 -8.05
N ILE A 5 -28.93 9.75 -8.49
CA ILE A 5 -27.78 8.85 -8.49
C ILE A 5 -26.91 9.22 -9.69
N ARG A 6 -25.85 10.02 -9.46
CA ARG A 6 -24.79 10.23 -10.46
C ARG A 6 -23.86 9.00 -10.45
N LEU A 7 -24.10 8.08 -11.37
CA LEU A 7 -23.13 7.04 -11.74
C LEU A 7 -21.89 7.73 -12.35
N ARG A 8 -20.83 7.87 -11.55
CA ARG A 8 -19.50 8.29 -12.05
C ARG A 8 -18.84 7.07 -12.70
N PHE A 9 -18.84 7.03 -14.03
CA PHE A 9 -18.00 6.11 -14.78
C PHE A 9 -16.55 6.61 -14.72
N TYR A 10 -15.72 5.96 -13.90
CA TYR A 10 -14.28 6.17 -13.91
C TYR A 10 -13.67 5.29 -15.00
N HIS A 11 -13.21 5.89 -16.09
CA HIS A 11 -12.31 5.20 -17.01
C HIS A 11 -10.98 4.95 -16.30
N ILE A 12 -10.72 3.71 -15.89
CA ILE A 12 -9.42 3.31 -15.34
C ILE A 12 -8.46 3.19 -16.52
N ILE A 13 -7.78 4.28 -16.86
CA ILE A 13 -6.68 4.26 -17.82
C ILE A 13 -5.43 3.75 -17.07
N THR A 14 -5.04 2.51 -17.34
CA THR A 14 -3.77 1.95 -16.86
C THR A 14 -2.66 2.33 -17.82
N LEU A 15 -1.86 3.33 -17.46
CA LEU A 15 -0.50 3.44 -18.02
C LEU A 15 0.30 2.18 -17.63
N PRO A 16 1.12 1.62 -18.53
CA PRO A 16 2.03 0.54 -18.17
C PRO A 16 2.89 0.99 -16.99
N THR A 17 2.98 0.15 -15.95
CA THR A 17 3.87 0.38 -14.81
C THR A 17 5.31 0.45 -15.33
N VAL A 18 5.83 1.66 -15.46
CA VAL A 18 7.25 1.90 -15.75
C VAL A 18 8.04 1.35 -14.57
N ARG A 19 8.71 0.21 -14.76
CA ARG A 19 9.67 -0.31 -13.80
C ARG A 19 10.85 0.66 -13.76
N TYR A 20 10.99 1.38 -12.65
CA TYR A 20 12.22 2.13 -12.37
C TYR A 20 13.35 1.12 -12.17
N ALA A 21 14.33 1.12 -13.07
CA ALA A 21 15.63 0.54 -12.78
C ALA A 21 16.27 1.43 -11.70
N SER A 22 16.43 0.91 -10.49
CA SER A 22 17.17 1.56 -9.42
C SER A 22 18.63 1.66 -9.83
N SER A 23 19.06 2.83 -10.30
CA SER A 23 20.48 3.14 -10.49
C SER A 23 21.18 3.08 -9.13
N LYS A 24 22.23 2.25 -9.01
CA LYS A 24 23.07 2.15 -7.82
C LYS A 24 23.62 3.54 -7.50
N LYS A 25 23.29 4.08 -6.32
CA LYS A 25 23.79 5.38 -5.84
C LYS A 25 25.16 5.19 -5.21
N ASN A 26 26.17 5.85 -5.76
CA ASN A 26 27.37 6.18 -5.02
C ASN A 26 26.99 7.24 -3.96
N HIS A 27 27.44 7.04 -2.72
CA HIS A 27 27.29 7.99 -1.64
C HIS A 27 28.04 9.29 -1.99
N VAL A 28 27.29 10.34 -2.31
CA VAL A 28 27.80 11.71 -2.41
C VAL A 28 27.17 12.51 -1.29
N SER A 29 28.03 13.09 -0.46
CA SER A 29 27.71 13.85 0.73
C SER A 29 26.87 15.09 0.44
N THR A 30 26.08 15.41 1.47
CA THR A 30 24.98 16.34 1.58
C THR A 30 25.35 17.80 1.29
N THR A 31 25.05 18.29 0.08
CA THR A 31 24.56 19.66 -0.27
C THR A 31 24.36 19.76 -1.79
N ALA A 32 23.78 18.75 -2.43
CA ALA A 32 23.45 18.83 -3.84
C ALA A 32 22.26 19.80 -3.99
N SER A 33 22.50 20.94 -4.65
CA SER A 33 21.45 21.78 -5.19
C SER A 33 20.46 20.87 -5.91
N VAL A 34 19.18 20.93 -5.52
CA VAL A 34 18.12 20.24 -6.25
C VAL A 34 18.25 20.71 -7.68
N LEU A 35 18.67 19.80 -8.56
CA LEU A 35 18.82 20.02 -9.99
C LEU A 35 17.42 20.45 -10.46
N ARG A 36 17.18 21.76 -10.50
CA ARG A 36 15.93 22.31 -11.02
C ARG A 36 15.90 21.83 -12.45
N HIS A 37 15.00 20.90 -12.73
CA HIS A 37 14.87 20.38 -14.08
C HIS A 37 14.55 21.56 -15.00
N ASN A 38 15.33 21.73 -16.07
CA ASN A 38 15.31 22.82 -17.08
C ASN A 38 13.93 23.09 -17.73
N TRP A 39 12.86 22.39 -17.37
CA TRP A 39 11.54 22.65 -17.92
C TRP A 39 10.93 23.96 -17.42
N LEU A 40 11.42 24.53 -16.31
CA LEU A 40 11.08 25.89 -15.90
C LEU A 40 11.65 26.94 -16.86
N ASP A 41 12.77 26.66 -17.52
CA ASP A 41 13.38 27.62 -18.45
C ASP A 41 12.60 27.70 -19.77
N ILE A 42 12.09 26.56 -20.25
CA ILE A 42 11.25 26.50 -21.47
C ILE A 42 9.93 27.24 -21.27
N THR A 43 9.36 27.17 -20.07
CA THR A 43 8.17 27.96 -19.79
C THR A 43 8.43 29.46 -19.74
N SER A 44 9.66 29.89 -19.44
CA SER A 44 10.01 31.31 -19.47
C SER A 44 10.14 31.85 -20.89
N GLU A 45 10.57 31.02 -21.86
CA GLU A 45 10.62 31.38 -23.28
C GLU A 45 9.23 31.42 -23.94
N ILE A 46 8.29 30.62 -23.43
CA ILE A 46 6.91 30.55 -23.96
C ILE A 46 5.99 31.56 -23.23
N CYS A 47 6.39 32.07 -22.06
CA CYS A 47 5.62 33.07 -21.32
C CYS A 47 5.73 34.43 -22.03
N PRO A 48 4.61 35.01 -22.52
CA PRO A 48 4.63 36.34 -23.10
C PRO A 48 5.09 37.32 -22.03
N THR A 49 6.19 38.03 -22.27
CA THR A 49 6.79 38.97 -21.31
C THR A 49 5.86 40.13 -20.93
N ASP A 50 4.74 40.31 -21.63
CA ASP A 50 3.71 41.30 -21.35
C ASP A 50 2.42 40.65 -20.80
N ALA A 51 2.47 40.21 -19.55
CA ALA A 51 1.33 39.62 -18.83
C ALA A 51 0.08 40.54 -18.72
N SER A 52 0.21 41.82 -19.04
CA SER A 52 -0.88 42.80 -19.03
C SER A 52 -1.74 42.81 -20.29
N ASN A 53 -1.30 42.16 -21.39
CA ASN A 53 -1.99 42.21 -22.69
C ASN A 53 -2.54 40.84 -23.16
N LEU A 54 -2.54 39.80 -22.30
CA LEU A 54 -3.15 38.53 -22.65
C LEU A 54 -4.67 38.66 -22.65
N SER A 55 -5.26 38.65 -23.84
CA SER A 55 -6.70 38.51 -24.03
C SER A 55 -7.22 37.28 -23.27
N SER A 56 -8.35 37.42 -22.58
CA SER A 56 -8.99 36.39 -21.74
C SER A 56 -9.49 35.16 -22.50
N THR A 57 -9.21 35.05 -23.81
CA THR A 57 -9.50 33.84 -24.58
C THR A 57 -8.45 32.78 -24.27
N PRO A 58 -8.83 31.59 -23.80
CA PRO A 58 -7.89 30.52 -23.51
C PRO A 58 -7.19 30.11 -24.81
N ASP A 59 -5.94 30.55 -24.98
CA ASP A 59 -5.10 30.12 -26.10
C ASP A 59 -4.73 28.65 -25.87
N SER A 60 -5.57 27.76 -26.42
CA SER A 60 -5.41 26.31 -26.33
C SER A 60 -4.08 25.81 -26.89
N SER A 61 -3.37 26.65 -27.66
CA SER A 61 -2.04 26.36 -28.18
C SER A 61 -0.98 26.28 -27.09
N PHE A 62 -1.11 27.02 -25.98
CA PHE A 62 -0.11 27.01 -24.90
C PHE A 62 -0.15 25.70 -24.12
N ASN A 63 -1.34 25.33 -23.59
CA ASN A 63 -1.50 24.10 -22.81
C ASN A 63 -1.10 22.86 -23.65
N SER A 64 -1.41 22.88 -24.94
CA SER A 64 -1.01 21.82 -25.88
C SER A 64 0.51 21.69 -26.00
N ARG A 65 1.23 22.82 -26.11
CA ARG A 65 2.70 22.83 -26.15
C ARG A 65 3.33 22.31 -24.86
N VAL A 66 2.79 22.70 -23.70
CA VAL A 66 3.26 22.21 -22.40
C VAL A 66 3.01 20.69 -22.27
N ILE A 67 1.84 20.20 -22.66
CA ILE A 67 1.54 18.75 -22.63
C ILE A 67 2.44 17.98 -23.58
N GLN A 68 2.67 18.50 -24.80
CA GLN A 68 3.62 17.93 -25.76
C GLN A 68 5.02 17.84 -25.15
N TYR A 69 5.50 18.93 -24.55
CA TYR A 69 6.80 18.95 -23.89
C TYR A 69 6.92 17.92 -22.75
N LEU A 70 5.90 17.82 -21.88
CA LEU A 70 5.86 16.82 -20.82
C LEU A 70 5.88 15.40 -21.40
N SER A 71 5.18 15.18 -22.52
CA SER A 71 5.16 13.91 -23.25
C SER A 71 6.52 13.59 -23.89
N ASP A 72 7.21 14.58 -24.44
CA ASP A 72 8.53 14.39 -25.06
C ASP A 72 9.62 14.15 -24.00
N SER A 73 9.40 14.65 -22.77
CA SER A 73 10.27 14.44 -21.62
C SER A 73 10.22 13.02 -21.06
N ILE A 74 9.23 12.20 -21.45
CA ILE A 74 9.11 10.81 -21.00
C ILE A 74 9.60 9.85 -22.10
N LYS A 75 10.31 8.78 -21.70
CA LYS A 75 10.85 7.79 -22.64
C LYS A 75 9.77 7.00 -23.40
N THR A 76 8.55 6.97 -22.88
CA THR A 76 7.44 6.17 -23.43
C THR A 76 6.41 7.11 -24.03
N PRO A 77 6.13 7.01 -25.34
CA PRO A 77 5.14 7.88 -25.96
C PRO A 77 3.75 7.65 -25.37
N LEU A 78 2.99 8.73 -25.17
CA LEU A 78 1.59 8.65 -24.77
C LEU A 78 0.75 8.10 -25.93
N SER A 79 -0.23 7.24 -25.62
CA SER A 79 -1.21 6.84 -26.62
C SER A 79 -2.07 8.05 -27.03
N SER A 80 -2.49 8.10 -28.29
CA SER A 80 -3.33 9.19 -28.83
C SER A 80 -4.56 9.49 -27.95
N ASN A 81 -5.24 8.44 -27.44
CA ASN A 81 -6.41 8.60 -26.57
C ASN A 81 -6.09 9.33 -25.25
N ILE A 82 -4.94 9.02 -24.64
CA ILE A 82 -4.51 9.66 -23.39
C ILE A 82 -4.12 11.11 -23.64
N TYR A 83 -3.42 11.37 -24.74
CA TYR A 83 -3.03 12.71 -25.13
C TYR A 83 -4.26 13.60 -25.37
N GLN A 84 -5.26 13.11 -26.12
CA GLN A 84 -6.52 13.82 -26.34
C GLN A 84 -7.30 14.04 -25.03
N HIS A 85 -7.34 13.05 -24.15
CA HIS A 85 -7.96 13.20 -22.82
C HIS A 85 -7.29 14.33 -22.00
N LEU A 86 -5.96 14.39 -22.02
CA LEU A 86 -5.18 15.43 -21.35
C LEU A 86 -5.47 16.82 -21.93
N LEU A 87 -5.47 16.95 -23.25
CA LEU A 87 -5.81 18.21 -23.93
C LEU A 87 -7.20 18.70 -23.50
N ASN A 88 -8.21 17.82 -23.57
CA ASN A 88 -9.57 18.17 -23.18
C ASN A 88 -9.69 18.54 -21.70
N SER A 89 -8.98 17.84 -20.81
CA SER A 89 -9.01 18.11 -19.37
C SER A 89 -8.34 19.45 -19.03
N CYS A 90 -7.29 19.82 -19.77
CA CYS A 90 -6.54 21.05 -19.53
C CYS A 90 -7.10 22.28 -20.29
N GLN A 91 -8.06 22.10 -21.21
CA GLN A 91 -8.71 23.23 -21.91
C GLN A 91 -9.45 24.19 -20.95
N THR A 92 -9.86 23.70 -19.78
CA THR A 92 -10.55 24.50 -18.75
C THR A 92 -9.61 25.41 -17.95
N TRP A 93 -8.30 25.30 -18.18
CA TRP A 93 -7.28 26.05 -17.46
C TRP A 93 -6.80 27.22 -18.31
N SER A 94 -6.70 28.41 -17.72
CA SER A 94 -5.98 29.50 -18.40
C SER A 94 -4.49 29.13 -18.52
N PRO A 95 -3.79 29.61 -19.56
CA PRO A 95 -2.35 29.38 -19.72
C PRO A 95 -1.54 29.72 -18.46
N ARG A 96 -1.90 30.82 -17.80
CA ARG A 96 -1.25 31.28 -16.56
C ARG A 96 -1.46 30.32 -15.40
N GLU A 97 -2.70 29.92 -15.12
CA GLU A 97 -2.98 28.99 -14.01
C GLU A 97 -2.33 27.63 -14.25
N PHE A 98 -2.36 27.14 -15.49
CA PHE A 98 -1.71 25.88 -15.83
C PHE A 98 -0.20 25.98 -15.66
N TYR A 99 0.40 27.09 -16.11
CA TYR A 99 1.82 27.35 -15.89
C TYR A 99 2.19 27.40 -14.40
N GLU A 100 1.45 28.16 -13.61
CA GLU A 100 1.68 28.27 -12.16
C GLU A 100 1.55 26.91 -11.47
N LEU A 101 0.54 26.12 -11.82
CA LEU A 101 0.38 24.75 -11.31
C LEU A 101 1.63 23.92 -11.61
N ILE A 102 2.03 23.88 -12.88
CA ILE A 102 3.16 23.08 -13.35
C ILE A 102 4.41 23.52 -12.59
N ASN A 103 4.69 24.82 -12.52
CA ASN A 103 5.81 25.36 -11.73
C ASN A 103 5.79 24.93 -10.25
N VAL A 104 4.62 25.00 -9.59
CA VAL A 104 4.47 24.56 -8.20
C VAL A 104 4.79 23.08 -8.05
N LEU A 105 4.22 22.21 -8.90
CA LEU A 105 4.51 20.77 -8.87
C LEU A 105 6.01 20.48 -9.05
N GLY A 106 6.66 21.21 -9.95
CA GLY A 106 8.11 21.11 -10.17
C GLY A 106 8.95 21.55 -8.97
N SER A 107 8.53 22.61 -8.29
CA SER A 107 9.19 23.09 -7.08
C SER A 107 9.17 22.06 -5.94
N TYR A 108 8.15 21.19 -5.89
CA TYR A 108 8.05 20.07 -4.96
C TYR A 108 8.79 18.80 -5.41
N GLY A 109 9.47 18.85 -6.55
CA GLY A 109 10.31 17.77 -7.06
C GLY A 109 9.57 16.70 -7.87
N LEU A 110 8.33 16.97 -8.30
CA LEU A 110 7.62 16.04 -9.19
C LEU A 110 8.30 16.00 -10.55
N GLN A 111 8.50 14.78 -11.03
CA GLN A 111 9.05 14.54 -12.37
C GLN A 111 7.96 14.74 -13.43
N PRO A 112 8.31 15.03 -14.69
CA PRO A 112 7.33 15.17 -15.78
C PRO A 112 6.36 13.99 -15.88
N VAL A 113 6.85 12.75 -15.66
CA VAL A 113 6.01 11.54 -15.63
C VAL A 113 4.98 11.55 -14.50
N ASP A 114 5.32 12.12 -13.36
CA ASP A 114 4.47 12.20 -12.17
C ASP A 114 3.42 13.30 -12.35
N VAL A 115 3.80 14.42 -12.96
CA VAL A 115 2.89 15.49 -13.36
C VAL A 115 1.87 14.97 -14.39
N LEU A 116 2.31 14.27 -15.43
CA LEU A 116 1.40 13.66 -16.40
C LEU A 116 0.44 12.67 -15.74
N ARG A 117 0.94 11.81 -14.84
CA ARG A 117 0.09 10.86 -14.10
C ARG A 117 -0.94 11.58 -13.24
N LEU A 118 -0.55 12.64 -12.53
CA LEU A 118 -1.46 13.49 -11.78
C LEU A 118 -2.56 14.00 -12.71
N LEU A 119 -2.20 14.66 -13.81
CA LEU A 119 -3.15 15.23 -14.77
C LEU A 119 -4.10 14.19 -15.39
N ILE A 120 -3.61 12.98 -15.67
CA ILE A 120 -4.43 11.87 -16.18
C ILE A 120 -5.43 11.39 -15.13
N ASN A 121 -5.01 11.30 -13.86
CA ASN A 121 -5.84 10.80 -12.77
C ASN A 121 -6.76 11.87 -12.16
N LEU A 122 -6.62 13.14 -12.56
CA LEU A 122 -7.49 14.20 -12.10
C LEU A 122 -8.92 13.97 -12.57
N PRO A 123 -9.92 14.09 -11.67
CA PRO A 123 -11.30 14.09 -12.09
C PRO A 123 -11.56 15.33 -12.97
N SER A 124 -11.96 15.10 -14.21
CA SER A 124 -12.14 16.13 -15.26
C SER A 124 -13.10 17.28 -14.88
N THR A 125 -13.87 17.13 -13.81
CA THR A 125 -14.85 18.12 -13.34
C THR A 125 -14.35 19.02 -12.22
N ASP A 126 -13.13 18.82 -11.68
CA ASP A 126 -12.78 19.42 -10.39
C ASP A 126 -11.38 20.05 -10.34
N LYS A 127 -11.23 21.15 -11.08
CA LYS A 127 -10.06 22.04 -11.01
C LYS A 127 -9.83 22.59 -9.59
N THR A 128 -10.88 22.67 -8.77
CA THR A 128 -10.82 23.27 -7.43
C THR A 128 -9.97 22.45 -6.44
N ILE A 129 -9.75 21.18 -6.74
CA ILE A 129 -8.89 20.30 -5.93
C ILE A 129 -7.44 20.80 -5.96
N VAL A 130 -6.97 21.21 -7.14
CA VAL A 130 -5.54 21.43 -7.41
C VAL A 130 -5.21 22.92 -7.42
N THR A 131 -5.63 23.64 -6.38
CA THR A 131 -5.15 25.00 -6.14
C THR A 131 -3.73 24.95 -5.58
N ASN A 132 -2.96 26.01 -5.84
CA ASN A 132 -1.59 26.14 -5.31
C ASN A 132 -1.56 26.03 -3.78
N GLU A 133 -2.57 26.60 -3.11
CA GLU A 133 -2.72 26.53 -1.65
C GLU A 133 -2.96 25.09 -1.16
N ASN A 134 -3.87 24.36 -1.80
CA ASN A 134 -4.17 22.98 -1.44
C ASN A 134 -2.98 22.06 -1.68
N LEU A 135 -2.28 22.24 -2.81
CA LEU A 135 -1.05 21.51 -3.11
C LEU A 135 0.02 21.76 -2.05
N LYS A 136 0.31 23.03 -1.75
CA LYS A 136 1.29 23.41 -0.74
C LYS A 136 0.98 22.76 0.60
N ARG A 137 -0.26 22.90 1.08
CA ARG A 137 -0.74 22.28 2.32
C ARG A 137 -0.59 20.76 2.27
N CYS A 138 -0.95 20.10 1.17
CA CYS A 138 -0.81 18.65 1.02
C CYS A 138 0.66 18.21 1.13
N PHE A 139 1.57 18.88 0.42
CA PHE A 139 3.00 18.56 0.51
C PHE A 139 3.57 18.76 1.92
N GLU A 140 3.19 19.83 2.62
CA GLU A 140 3.56 20.08 4.01
C GLU A 140 3.02 18.97 4.95
N ASN A 141 1.76 18.55 4.76
CA ASN A 141 1.15 17.44 5.51
C ASN A 141 1.93 16.13 5.28
N LEU A 142 2.23 15.79 4.02
CA LEU A 142 2.97 14.57 3.68
C LEU A 142 4.42 14.62 4.16
N LEU A 143 5.06 15.79 4.18
CA LEU A 143 6.37 15.99 4.79
C LEU A 143 6.33 15.77 6.30
N THR A 144 5.30 16.28 6.97
CA THR A 144 5.07 16.08 8.41
C THR A 144 4.91 14.60 8.77
N LEU A 145 4.31 13.81 7.87
CA LEU A 145 4.21 12.35 8.01
C LEU A 145 5.52 11.60 7.68
N LYS A 146 6.60 12.31 7.37
CA LYS A 146 7.92 11.75 7.03
C LYS A 146 7.89 10.81 5.81
N PHE A 147 6.98 11.04 4.86
CA PHE A 147 7.07 10.42 3.55
C PHE A 147 8.25 11.01 2.79
N ASP A 148 9.04 10.18 2.11
CA ASP A 148 10.15 10.63 1.28
C ASP A 148 9.62 11.24 -0.04
N THR A 149 10.49 11.95 -0.77
CA THR A 149 10.10 12.65 -2.00
C THR A 149 9.45 11.71 -3.03
N THR A 150 9.97 10.48 -3.16
CA THR A 150 9.43 9.48 -4.08
C THR A 150 8.02 9.04 -3.67
N THR A 151 7.79 8.75 -2.39
CA THR A 151 6.46 8.31 -1.92
C THR A 151 5.44 9.44 -2.01
N ARG A 152 5.82 10.69 -1.71
CA ARG A 152 4.95 11.86 -1.89
C ARG A 152 4.53 12.04 -3.34
N SER A 153 5.48 11.93 -4.27
CA SER A 153 5.20 12.00 -5.71
C SER A 153 4.22 10.92 -6.14
N ILE A 154 4.47 9.66 -5.75
CA ILE A 154 3.61 8.51 -6.10
C ILE A 154 2.19 8.68 -5.55
N LEU A 155 2.03 9.14 -4.30
CA LEU A 155 0.71 9.36 -3.68
C LEU A 155 -0.10 10.39 -4.47
N ILE A 156 0.47 11.57 -4.69
CA ILE A 156 -0.21 12.68 -5.35
C ILE A 156 -0.53 12.32 -6.80
N SER A 157 0.41 11.72 -7.51
CA SER A 157 0.22 11.34 -8.91
C SER A 157 -0.79 10.22 -9.12
N ASN A 158 -0.90 9.26 -8.20
CA ASN A 158 -1.82 8.14 -8.33
C ASN A 158 -3.23 8.44 -7.84
N ASP A 159 -3.36 9.32 -6.84
CA ASP A 159 -4.63 9.64 -6.20
C ASP A 159 -4.72 11.12 -5.83
N PRO A 160 -5.15 11.96 -6.78
CA PRO A 160 -5.19 13.41 -6.58
C PRO A 160 -6.13 13.84 -5.45
N ASN A 161 -7.06 12.99 -5.00
CA ASN A 161 -7.96 13.31 -3.89
C ASN A 161 -7.20 13.52 -2.57
N ILE A 162 -5.97 12.97 -2.46
CA ILE A 162 -5.12 13.15 -1.28
C ILE A 162 -4.83 14.63 -0.99
N ILE A 163 -4.89 15.50 -2.00
CA ILE A 163 -4.68 16.94 -1.90
C ILE A 163 -5.76 17.61 -1.00
N GLN A 164 -6.94 17.01 -0.91
CA GLN A 164 -8.06 17.56 -0.14
C GLN A 164 -7.99 17.21 1.35
N TYR A 165 -7.24 16.17 1.72
CA TYR A 165 -7.22 15.68 3.10
C TYR A 165 -6.31 16.52 3.99
N ASP A 166 -6.77 16.73 5.22
CA ASP A 166 -5.99 17.39 6.25
C ASP A 166 -4.97 16.43 6.90
N LEU A 167 -4.07 16.98 7.70
CA LEU A 167 -3.04 16.20 8.39
C LEU A 167 -3.65 15.17 9.35
N THR A 168 -4.76 15.52 10.00
CA THR A 168 -5.45 14.67 10.97
C THR A 168 -5.94 13.38 10.31
N TYR A 169 -6.69 13.51 9.22
CA TYR A 169 -7.19 12.35 8.46
C TYR A 169 -6.06 11.48 7.93
N LEU A 170 -5.03 12.08 7.33
CA LEU A 170 -3.91 11.33 6.78
C LEU A 170 -3.13 10.57 7.86
N ARG A 171 -2.96 11.17 9.04
CA ARG A 171 -2.32 10.54 10.20
C ARG A 171 -3.17 9.40 10.74
N GLU A 172 -4.45 9.62 11.01
CA GLU A 172 -5.36 8.57 11.47
C GLU A 172 -5.40 7.39 10.50
N ARG A 173 -5.47 7.67 9.20
CA ARG A 173 -5.45 6.64 8.18
C ARG A 173 -4.14 5.85 8.18
N PHE A 174 -3.00 6.52 8.35
CA PHE A 174 -1.70 5.87 8.43
C PHE A 174 -1.56 5.02 9.69
N ASP A 175 -2.03 5.51 10.85
CA ASP A 175 -2.00 4.79 12.13
C ASP A 175 -2.88 3.54 12.10
N VAL A 176 -4.05 3.63 11.45
CA VAL A 176 -4.91 2.47 11.21
C VAL A 176 -4.22 1.45 10.29
N LEU A 177 -3.53 1.87 9.23
CA LEU A 177 -2.76 0.96 8.38
C LEU A 177 -1.62 0.28 9.16
N LEU A 178 -0.98 0.99 10.09
CA LEU A 178 0.07 0.45 10.96
C LEU A 178 -0.45 -0.66 11.90
N CYS A 179 -1.76 -0.75 12.13
CA CYS A 179 -2.35 -1.87 12.89
C CYS A 179 -2.35 -3.19 12.10
N TYR A 180 -2.18 -3.15 10.77
CA TYR A 180 -2.21 -4.33 9.90
C TYR A 180 -0.87 -4.60 9.22
N PHE A 181 -0.08 -3.56 8.96
CA PHE A 181 1.13 -3.61 8.17
C PHE A 181 2.26 -2.86 8.85
N THR A 182 3.49 -3.34 8.65
CA THR A 182 4.69 -2.58 8.99
C THR A 182 4.80 -1.31 8.14
N LYS A 183 5.58 -0.34 8.61
CA LYS A 183 5.87 0.88 7.82
C LYS A 183 6.41 0.54 6.43
N ARG A 184 7.37 -0.40 6.33
CA ARG A 184 7.96 -0.82 5.04
C ARG A 184 6.90 -1.38 4.08
N GLU A 185 5.98 -2.20 4.59
CA GLU A 185 4.87 -2.75 3.81
C GLU A 185 3.91 -1.67 3.34
N ILE A 186 3.59 -0.66 4.16
CA ILE A 186 2.73 0.47 3.75
C ILE A 186 3.37 1.23 2.58
N TYR A 187 4.68 1.50 2.62
CA TYR A 187 5.36 2.16 1.51
C TYR A 187 5.31 1.33 0.22
N LYS A 188 5.32 -0.01 0.32
CA LYS A 188 5.13 -0.91 -0.82
C LYS A 188 3.68 -0.89 -1.31
N LEU A 189 2.70 -0.87 -0.41
CA LEU A 189 1.28 -0.73 -0.74
C LEU A 189 0.98 0.58 -1.45
N ILE A 190 1.59 1.70 -1.06
CA ILE A 190 1.44 2.99 -1.75
C ILE A 190 1.81 2.88 -3.24
N ARG A 191 2.79 2.03 -3.57
CA ARG A 191 3.25 1.83 -4.96
C ARG A 191 2.31 0.94 -5.77
N THR A 192 1.64 -0.01 -5.14
CA THR A 192 0.79 -1.00 -5.82
C THR A 192 -0.69 -0.62 -5.80
N HIS A 193 -1.16 0.01 -4.72
CA HIS A 193 -2.55 0.39 -4.50
C HIS A 193 -2.74 1.90 -4.61
N LYS A 194 -3.21 2.33 -5.78
CA LYS A 194 -3.36 3.74 -6.13
C LYS A 194 -4.18 4.55 -5.13
N LYS A 195 -5.30 4.01 -4.65
CA LYS A 195 -6.29 4.71 -3.80
C LYS A 195 -6.21 4.34 -2.31
N LEU A 196 -5.04 3.93 -1.82
CA LEU A 196 -4.89 3.40 -0.46
C LEU A 196 -5.45 4.34 0.63
N PHE A 197 -5.29 5.67 0.47
CA PHE A 197 -5.75 6.68 1.42
C PHE A 197 -7.17 7.19 1.16
N SER A 198 -7.64 7.18 -0.08
CA SER A 198 -8.98 7.67 -0.44
C SER A 198 -10.06 6.58 -0.47
N GLU A 199 -9.68 5.31 -0.48
CA GLU A 199 -10.65 4.21 -0.41
C GLU A 199 -11.33 4.18 0.97
N TYR A 200 -12.65 3.95 0.98
CA TYR A 200 -13.40 3.81 2.22
C TYR A 200 -12.78 2.74 3.12
N TRP A 201 -12.62 3.08 4.41
CA TRP A 201 -11.99 2.16 5.36
C TRP A 201 -12.73 0.82 5.45
N SER A 202 -14.06 0.84 5.40
CA SER A 202 -14.89 -0.37 5.42
C SER A 202 -14.50 -1.35 4.30
N ASP A 203 -14.22 -0.84 3.11
CA ASP A 203 -13.96 -1.65 1.92
C ASP A 203 -12.54 -2.21 1.96
N LEU A 204 -11.58 -1.38 2.39
CA LEU A 204 -10.19 -1.80 2.57
C LEU A 204 -10.07 -2.83 3.71
N ASP A 205 -10.68 -2.58 4.87
CA ASP A 205 -10.72 -3.51 6.00
C ASP A 205 -11.39 -4.84 5.60
N TYR A 206 -12.49 -4.78 4.84
CA TYR A 206 -13.12 -5.97 4.30
C TYR A 206 -12.16 -6.77 3.40
N LYS A 207 -11.46 -6.13 2.47
CA LYS A 207 -10.48 -6.82 1.60
C LYS A 207 -9.34 -7.45 2.40
N ILE A 208 -8.79 -6.72 3.37
CA ILE A 208 -7.71 -7.22 4.22
C ILE A 208 -8.17 -8.46 4.99
N ASN A 209 -9.33 -8.37 5.66
CA ASN A 209 -9.86 -9.48 6.44
C ASN A 209 -10.27 -10.66 5.55
N TYR A 210 -10.80 -10.39 4.35
CA TYR A 210 -11.12 -11.44 3.39
C TYR A 210 -9.87 -12.25 3.02
N LEU A 211 -8.78 -11.58 2.66
CA LEU A 211 -7.51 -12.25 2.32
C LEU A 211 -6.93 -13.02 3.52
N ARG A 212 -6.96 -12.44 4.72
CA ARG A 212 -6.42 -13.08 5.92
C ARG A 212 -7.23 -14.29 6.39
N ILE A 213 -8.56 -14.23 6.30
CA ILE A 213 -9.44 -15.26 6.83
C ILE A 213 -9.71 -16.34 5.78
N MET A 214 -10.01 -15.95 4.54
CA MET A 214 -10.41 -16.91 3.50
C MET A 214 -9.22 -17.57 2.81
N LEU A 215 -8.11 -16.84 2.67
CA LEU A 215 -6.89 -17.36 2.03
C LEU A 215 -5.79 -17.70 3.03
N PHE A 216 -5.95 -17.36 4.32
CA PHE A 216 -4.88 -17.48 5.33
C PHE A 216 -3.57 -16.81 4.90
N ALA A 217 -3.68 -15.73 4.12
CA ALA A 217 -2.55 -14.99 3.57
C ALA A 217 -1.84 -14.21 4.68
N SER A 218 -0.50 -14.25 4.68
CA SER A 218 0.30 -13.38 5.55
C SER A 218 0.21 -11.92 5.09
N THR A 219 0.58 -10.97 5.96
CA THR A 219 0.65 -9.54 5.58
C THR A 219 1.60 -9.33 4.41
N ARG A 220 2.74 -10.02 4.42
CA ARG A 220 3.73 -10.00 3.35
C ARG A 220 3.13 -10.48 2.02
N ASP A 221 2.43 -11.61 2.01
CA ASP A 221 1.79 -12.15 0.79
C ASP A 221 0.73 -11.19 0.24
N ILE A 222 -0.05 -10.56 1.11
CA ILE A 222 -1.07 -9.57 0.74
C ILE A 222 -0.40 -8.36 0.06
N VAL A 223 0.71 -7.87 0.62
CA VAL A 223 1.45 -6.72 0.09
C VAL A 223 2.15 -7.07 -1.23
N GLU A 224 2.79 -8.23 -1.30
CA GLU A 224 3.52 -8.72 -2.48
C GLU A 224 2.60 -9.03 -3.65
N SER A 225 1.44 -9.63 -3.38
CA SER A 225 0.45 -9.95 -4.41
C SER A 225 -0.21 -8.73 -5.04
N GLY A 226 -0.15 -7.56 -4.41
CA GLY A 226 -0.86 -6.36 -4.85
C GLY A 226 -2.38 -6.53 -4.83
N ALA A 227 -2.92 -7.55 -4.15
CA ALA A 227 -4.33 -7.91 -4.19
C ALA A 227 -5.25 -6.76 -3.75
N LEU A 228 -4.80 -5.94 -2.78
CA LEU A 228 -5.56 -4.80 -2.27
C LEU A 228 -5.83 -3.71 -3.31
N ALA A 229 -5.09 -3.67 -4.42
CA ALA A 229 -5.34 -2.71 -5.49
C ALA A 229 -6.62 -3.02 -6.30
N TYR A 230 -7.15 -4.24 -6.18
CA TYR A 230 -8.31 -4.71 -6.92
C TYR A 230 -9.61 -4.59 -6.12
N THR A 231 -10.74 -4.66 -6.82
CA THR A 231 -12.05 -4.74 -6.19
C THR A 231 -12.22 -6.07 -5.47
N ILE A 232 -13.10 -6.09 -4.46
CA ILE A 232 -13.40 -7.32 -3.75
C ILE A 232 -13.97 -8.41 -4.68
N ASP A 233 -14.73 -8.03 -5.70
CA ASP A 233 -15.29 -8.97 -6.67
C ASP A 233 -14.18 -9.65 -7.48
N HIS A 234 -13.17 -8.90 -7.94
CA HIS A 234 -12.02 -9.48 -8.65
C HIS A 234 -11.27 -10.47 -7.75
N ILE A 235 -11.04 -10.11 -6.49
CA ILE A 235 -10.38 -10.99 -5.51
C ILE A 235 -11.19 -12.28 -5.34
N ARG A 236 -12.51 -12.17 -5.14
CA ARG A 236 -13.40 -13.31 -4.93
C ARG A 236 -13.49 -14.21 -6.14
N GLN A 237 -13.73 -13.65 -7.32
CA GLN A 237 -13.85 -14.39 -8.57
C GLN A 237 -12.60 -15.24 -8.81
N ARG A 238 -11.41 -14.64 -8.72
CA ARG A 238 -10.17 -15.37 -8.96
C ARG A 238 -9.88 -16.40 -7.89
N TYR A 239 -10.06 -16.05 -6.64
CA TYR A 239 -9.85 -16.96 -5.52
C TYR A 239 -10.81 -18.16 -5.58
N LEU A 240 -12.12 -17.92 -5.73
CA LEU A 240 -13.12 -18.98 -5.77
C LEU A 240 -12.96 -19.87 -6.98
N PHE A 241 -12.52 -19.32 -8.12
CA PHE A 241 -12.20 -20.11 -9.30
C PHE A 241 -11.10 -21.13 -9.01
N VAL A 242 -9.94 -20.69 -8.49
CA VAL A 242 -8.84 -21.62 -8.17
C VAL A 242 -9.19 -22.57 -7.01
N TYR A 243 -9.95 -22.09 -6.03
CA TYR A 243 -10.40 -22.91 -4.90
C TYR A 243 -11.34 -24.03 -5.37
N ARG A 244 -12.36 -23.73 -6.18
CA ARG A 244 -13.33 -24.72 -6.66
C ARG A 244 -12.77 -25.63 -7.74
N ALA A 245 -11.77 -25.17 -8.50
CA ALA A 245 -10.99 -26.02 -9.39
C ALA A 245 -10.04 -26.97 -8.64
N GLY A 246 -9.95 -26.88 -7.30
CA GLY A 246 -9.03 -27.70 -6.49
C GLY A 246 -7.57 -27.27 -6.59
N LEU A 247 -7.29 -26.11 -7.20
CA LEU A 247 -5.95 -25.55 -7.43
C LEU A 247 -5.45 -24.70 -6.25
N PHE A 248 -6.32 -24.44 -5.29
CA PHE A 248 -5.98 -23.76 -4.06
C PHE A 248 -6.65 -24.47 -2.89
N LYS A 249 -5.85 -24.99 -1.95
CA LYS A 249 -6.36 -25.64 -0.75
C LYS A 249 -6.32 -24.67 0.42
N ARG A 250 -7.45 -24.55 1.13
CA ARG A 250 -7.46 -23.90 2.46
C ARG A 250 -6.78 -24.84 3.44
N VAL A 251 -5.55 -24.53 3.80
CA VAL A 251 -4.83 -25.26 4.85
C VAL A 251 -5.18 -24.61 6.18
N ARG A 252 -5.73 -25.38 7.12
CA ARG A 252 -5.93 -24.90 8.49
C ARG A 252 -4.56 -24.70 9.14
N ARG A 253 -4.42 -23.66 9.98
CA ARG A 253 -3.11 -23.20 10.49
C ARG A 253 -2.27 -24.27 11.19
N GLU A 254 -2.90 -25.29 11.79
CA GLU A 254 -2.21 -26.39 12.49
C GLU A 254 -1.44 -27.33 11.54
N GLU A 255 -1.84 -27.42 10.26
CA GLU A 255 -1.21 -28.28 9.25
C GLU A 255 -0.24 -27.51 8.31
N GLN A 256 -0.06 -26.21 8.55
CA GLN A 256 0.41 -25.26 7.56
C GLN A 256 1.94 -25.23 7.38
N TYR A 257 2.70 -25.91 8.25
CA TYR A 257 4.09 -25.54 8.47
C TYR A 257 5.17 -26.26 7.67
N VAL A 258 4.90 -27.34 6.91
CA VAL A 258 6.05 -28.06 6.29
C VAL A 258 5.88 -28.42 4.81
N LEU A 259 4.67 -28.57 4.25
CA LEU A 259 4.55 -29.13 2.88
C LEU A 259 3.47 -28.52 1.97
N GLN A 260 2.44 -27.82 2.49
CA GLN A 260 1.27 -27.47 1.66
C GLN A 260 1.23 -26.01 1.17
N ARG A 261 2.00 -25.09 1.77
CA ARG A 261 2.09 -23.70 1.24
C ARG A 261 2.75 -23.67 -0.14
N ASP A 262 3.78 -24.48 -0.36
CA ASP A 262 4.49 -24.55 -1.63
C ASP A 262 3.66 -25.23 -2.74
N LEU A 263 2.59 -25.94 -2.37
CA LEU A 263 1.67 -26.56 -3.33
C LEU A 263 0.60 -25.59 -3.83
N ASN A 264 0.29 -24.53 -3.06
CA ASN A 264 -0.68 -23.53 -3.48
C ASN A 264 -0.06 -22.55 -4.46
N ILE A 265 -0.85 -22.15 -5.46
CA ILE A 265 -0.43 -21.13 -6.42
C ILE A 265 -0.19 -19.80 -5.70
N SER A 266 0.86 -19.09 -6.12
CA SER A 266 1.22 -17.78 -5.56
C SER A 266 0.07 -16.77 -5.71
N LEU A 267 -0.12 -15.92 -4.69
CA LEU A 267 -1.16 -14.88 -4.74
C LEU A 267 -0.88 -13.84 -5.84
N ILE A 268 0.38 -13.62 -6.20
CA ILE A 268 0.79 -12.77 -7.32
C ILE A 268 0.21 -13.33 -8.63
N ASP A 269 0.33 -14.64 -8.86
CA ASP A 269 -0.18 -15.29 -10.06
C ASP A 269 -1.70 -15.29 -10.11
N ILE A 270 -2.34 -15.39 -8.94
CA ILE A 270 -3.79 -15.30 -8.81
C ILE A 270 -4.27 -13.88 -9.13
N PHE A 271 -3.76 -12.82 -8.50
CA PHE A 271 -4.39 -11.50 -8.56
C PHE A 271 -3.79 -10.51 -9.55
N SER A 272 -2.47 -10.51 -9.72
CA SER A 272 -1.71 -9.46 -10.41
C SER A 272 -1.45 -9.73 -11.91
N THR A 273 -2.13 -10.71 -12.48
CA THR A 273 -1.93 -11.17 -13.87
C THR A 273 -3.15 -10.87 -14.75
N SER A 274 -2.97 -10.78 -16.08
CA SER A 274 -4.11 -10.76 -17.01
C SER A 274 -4.91 -12.07 -16.91
N VAL A 275 -6.19 -12.09 -17.30
CA VAL A 275 -7.00 -13.34 -17.28
C VAL A 275 -6.35 -14.45 -18.10
N THR A 276 -5.75 -14.13 -19.24
CA THR A 276 -5.02 -15.09 -20.08
C THR A 276 -3.79 -15.66 -19.36
N THR A 277 -3.01 -14.80 -18.71
CA THR A 277 -1.81 -15.22 -17.96
C THR A 277 -2.19 -16.01 -16.71
N PHE A 278 -3.27 -15.59 -16.02
CA PHE A 278 -3.86 -16.27 -14.88
C PHE A 278 -4.20 -17.72 -15.25
N LEU A 279 -5.08 -17.94 -16.24
CA LEU A 279 -5.48 -19.29 -16.64
C LEU A 279 -4.30 -20.14 -17.12
N LYS A 280 -3.34 -19.54 -17.81
CA LYS A 280 -2.09 -20.21 -18.20
C LYS A 280 -1.30 -20.67 -16.99
N ARG A 281 -1.13 -19.81 -15.97
CA ARG A 281 -0.32 -20.12 -14.79
C ARG A 281 -1.04 -21.02 -13.79
N THR A 282 -2.35 -20.87 -13.63
CA THR A 282 -3.12 -21.61 -12.62
C THR A 282 -3.61 -22.96 -13.13
N THR A 283 -4.07 -23.04 -14.39
CA THR A 283 -4.71 -24.25 -14.95
C THR A 283 -3.88 -24.90 -16.05
N ASN A 284 -2.70 -24.37 -16.37
CA ASN A 284 -1.90 -24.80 -17.51
C ASN A 284 -2.68 -24.80 -18.84
N ASN A 285 -3.52 -23.77 -19.05
CA ASN A 285 -4.47 -23.64 -20.18
C ASN A 285 -5.52 -24.76 -20.31
N LEU A 286 -5.74 -25.57 -19.26
CA LEU A 286 -6.82 -26.55 -19.26
C LEU A 286 -8.19 -25.86 -19.33
N LEU A 287 -8.33 -24.73 -18.64
CA LEU A 287 -9.54 -23.90 -18.67
C LEU A 287 -9.33 -22.65 -19.53
N ARG A 288 -10.36 -22.31 -20.31
CA ARG A 288 -10.36 -21.19 -21.24
C ARG A 288 -10.99 -19.94 -20.62
N LYS A 289 -10.84 -18.82 -21.31
CA LYS A 289 -11.44 -17.54 -20.90
C LYS A 289 -12.97 -17.65 -20.79
N ASP A 290 -13.58 -18.44 -21.67
CA ASP A 290 -15.04 -18.65 -21.68
C ASP A 290 -15.51 -19.42 -20.44
N ASP A 291 -14.73 -20.41 -19.97
CA ASP A 291 -15.03 -21.15 -18.74
C ASP A 291 -14.94 -20.24 -17.51
N TYR A 292 -13.90 -19.40 -17.45
CA TYR A 292 -13.77 -18.40 -16.41
C TYR A 292 -14.92 -17.39 -16.44
N GLN A 293 -15.35 -16.95 -17.62
CA GLN A 293 -16.46 -16.01 -17.76
C GLN A 293 -17.79 -16.64 -17.32
N ALA A 294 -18.07 -17.87 -17.75
CA ALA A 294 -19.24 -18.63 -17.32
C ALA A 294 -19.26 -18.82 -15.80
N PHE A 295 -18.11 -19.08 -15.18
CA PHE A 295 -17.95 -19.14 -13.73
C PHE A 295 -18.21 -17.79 -13.04
N VAL A 296 -17.67 -16.68 -13.57
CA VAL A 296 -17.92 -15.34 -13.03
C VAL A 296 -19.40 -14.97 -13.14
N ASP A 297 -20.05 -15.37 -14.22
CA ASP A 297 -21.48 -15.11 -14.42
C ASP A 297 -22.36 -15.95 -13.49
N SER A 298 -21.99 -17.20 -13.20
CA SER A 298 -22.71 -18.02 -12.22
C SER A 298 -22.54 -17.50 -10.79
N LEU A 299 -21.34 -17.00 -10.42
CA LEU A 299 -21.07 -16.41 -9.12
C LEU A 299 -21.96 -15.20 -8.78
N LYS A 300 -22.46 -14.47 -9.78
CA LYS A 300 -23.36 -13.32 -9.55
C LYS A 300 -24.67 -13.70 -8.85
N TYR A 301 -25.09 -14.95 -9.00
CA TYR A 301 -26.31 -15.47 -8.39
C TYR A 301 -26.08 -16.08 -7.00
N GLU A 302 -24.83 -16.17 -6.55
CA GLU A 302 -24.49 -16.73 -5.24
C GLU A 302 -24.46 -15.65 -4.15
N ILE A 303 -25.18 -15.87 -3.05
CA ILE A 303 -25.22 -14.96 -1.91
C ILE A 303 -24.06 -15.28 -0.96
N PHE A 304 -22.86 -14.88 -1.33
CA PHE A 304 -21.65 -15.20 -0.56
C PHE A 304 -21.40 -14.21 0.59
N ASP A 305 -21.94 -13.00 0.52
CA ASP A 305 -21.73 -11.97 1.55
C ASP A 305 -22.24 -12.36 2.93
N ASN A 306 -23.30 -13.17 3.00
CA ASN A 306 -23.90 -13.54 4.29
C ASN A 306 -22.97 -14.45 5.09
N GLU A 307 -22.26 -15.37 4.45
CA GLU A 307 -21.36 -16.31 5.12
C GLU A 307 -20.13 -15.57 5.67
N PHE A 308 -19.49 -14.72 4.86
CA PHE A 308 -18.34 -13.96 5.33
C PHE A 308 -18.73 -12.88 6.35
N LYS A 309 -19.89 -12.24 6.21
CA LYS A 309 -20.41 -11.31 7.24
C LYS A 309 -20.68 -12.03 8.55
N GLN A 310 -21.18 -13.28 8.52
CA GLN A 310 -21.31 -14.10 9.71
C GLN A 310 -19.94 -14.34 10.37
N TYR A 311 -18.91 -14.73 9.61
CA TYR A 311 -17.54 -14.86 10.12
C TYR A 311 -17.01 -13.57 10.73
N LEU A 312 -17.20 -12.43 10.07
CA LEU A 312 -16.83 -11.11 10.61
C LEU A 312 -17.62 -10.77 11.89
N THR A 313 -18.91 -11.13 12.00
CA THR A 313 -19.68 -10.90 13.22
C THR A 313 -19.25 -11.80 14.36
N PHE A 314 -18.83 -13.04 14.09
CA PHE A 314 -18.19 -13.88 15.11
C PHE A 314 -16.91 -13.21 15.62
N ASP A 315 -16.11 -12.63 14.73
CA ASP A 315 -14.87 -11.91 15.08
C ASP A 315 -15.15 -10.57 15.78
N LYS A 316 -16.24 -9.87 15.44
CA LYS A 316 -16.66 -8.61 16.12
C LYS A 316 -17.31 -8.86 17.47
N ASN A 317 -18.02 -9.98 17.66
CA ASN A 317 -18.54 -10.39 18.96
C ASN A 317 -17.41 -10.76 19.94
N ARG A 318 -16.18 -10.98 19.43
CA ARG A 318 -14.96 -10.98 20.23
C ARG A 318 -14.60 -9.63 20.84
N LYS A 319 -15.22 -8.52 20.45
CA LYS A 319 -14.99 -7.20 21.09
C LYS A 319 -15.77 -7.00 22.40
N ASN A 320 -16.71 -7.90 22.71
CA ASN A 320 -17.36 -8.00 24.03
C ASN A 320 -16.66 -8.99 24.96
N TRP A 321 -15.46 -9.42 24.57
CA TRP A 321 -14.61 -10.29 25.36
C TRP A 321 -14.20 -9.65 26.67
N SER A 322 -14.21 -10.46 27.72
CA SER A 322 -13.73 -10.03 29.02
C SER A 322 -12.25 -9.65 28.91
N ARG A 323 -11.75 -8.94 29.93
CA ARG A 323 -10.32 -8.61 30.02
C ARG A 323 -9.44 -9.87 29.99
N ALA A 324 -9.95 -11.01 30.45
CA ALA A 324 -9.28 -12.32 30.38
C ALA A 324 -9.27 -12.86 28.95
N ASP A 325 -10.40 -12.84 28.24
CA ASP A 325 -10.49 -13.29 26.85
C ASP A 325 -9.60 -12.44 25.92
N MET A 326 -9.54 -11.12 26.13
CA MET A 326 -8.61 -10.24 25.41
C MET A 326 -7.15 -10.49 25.78
N ALA A 327 -6.85 -10.86 27.03
CA ALA A 327 -5.48 -11.19 27.45
C ALA A 327 -5.04 -12.54 26.88
N THR A 328 -5.94 -13.53 26.84
CA THR A 328 -5.73 -14.82 26.19
C THR A 328 -5.58 -14.65 24.69
N GLU A 329 -6.40 -13.86 24.01
CA GLU A 329 -6.21 -13.60 22.58
C GLU A 329 -4.94 -12.79 22.30
N ARG A 330 -4.60 -11.79 23.12
CA ARG A 330 -3.32 -11.09 22.93
C ARG A 330 -2.14 -12.00 23.21
N TYR A 331 -2.23 -12.88 24.20
CA TYR A 331 -1.22 -13.89 24.48
C TYR A 331 -1.13 -14.89 23.34
N GLU A 332 -2.25 -15.44 22.88
CA GLU A 332 -2.34 -16.32 21.71
C GLU A 332 -1.82 -15.60 20.48
N ARG A 333 -2.35 -14.44 20.09
CA ARG A 333 -1.88 -13.67 18.95
C ARG A 333 -0.41 -13.27 19.06
N ARG A 334 0.11 -13.00 20.26
CA ARG A 334 1.54 -12.69 20.47
C ARG A 334 2.40 -13.94 20.47
N ASN A 335 1.92 -15.09 20.94
CA ASN A 335 2.55 -16.41 20.78
C ASN A 335 2.53 -16.83 19.31
N TRP A 336 1.38 -16.74 18.65
CA TRP A 336 1.13 -17.02 17.25
C TRP A 336 1.90 -16.08 16.32
N MET A 337 2.11 -14.81 16.69
CA MET A 337 2.96 -13.88 15.94
C MET A 337 4.43 -14.05 16.29
N SER A 338 4.83 -14.29 17.55
CA SER A 338 6.23 -14.58 17.88
C SER A 338 6.70 -15.92 17.33
N GLU A 339 5.81 -16.89 17.17
CA GLU A 339 6.04 -18.17 16.49
C GLU A 339 6.02 -18.01 14.96
N PHE A 340 5.39 -16.97 14.42
CA PHE A 340 5.47 -16.61 12.99
C PHE A 340 6.72 -15.77 12.66
N ASP A 341 7.16 -14.90 13.58
CA ASP A 341 8.31 -14.00 13.44
C ASP A 341 9.63 -14.67 13.84
N MET A 342 9.63 -15.68 14.74
CA MET A 342 10.84 -16.47 15.07
C MET A 342 11.44 -17.17 13.86
N TYR A 343 10.62 -17.58 12.88
CA TYR A 343 11.09 -18.32 11.70
C TYR A 343 11.37 -17.43 10.48
N ASN A 344 10.98 -16.16 10.50
CA ASN A 344 11.31 -15.21 9.42
C ASN A 344 12.58 -14.38 9.72
N ASN A 345 13.12 -14.44 10.94
CA ASN A 345 14.33 -13.71 11.35
C ASN A 345 15.60 -14.60 11.38
N ILE A 346 15.57 -15.83 10.85
CA ILE A 346 16.74 -16.72 10.89
C ILE A 346 17.75 -16.44 9.76
N ASP A 347 17.42 -15.62 8.76
CA ASP A 347 18.28 -15.42 7.57
C ASP A 347 18.84 -14.00 7.36
N ASP A 348 18.74 -13.08 8.33
CA ASP A 348 19.28 -11.69 8.19
C ASP A 348 20.33 -11.33 9.28
N GLU A 349 21.05 -12.31 9.84
CA GLU A 349 22.28 -12.06 10.61
C GLU A 349 23.53 -12.28 9.73
N ASP A 350 23.77 -11.37 8.79
CA ASP A 350 25.12 -11.08 8.26
C ASP A 350 25.06 -9.74 7.52
N ASP A 351 25.26 -8.66 8.27
CA ASP A 351 25.81 -7.38 7.80
C ASP A 351 26.03 -6.50 9.04
N ASN A 352 27.00 -6.90 9.84
CA ASN A 352 27.58 -6.11 10.91
C ASN A 352 28.94 -5.64 10.39
N ASP A 353 29.01 -4.41 9.89
CA ASP A 353 30.24 -3.60 9.73
C ASP A 353 29.82 -2.15 9.48
N ASP A 354 29.75 -1.35 10.54
CA ASP A 354 30.72 -0.28 10.78
C ASP A 354 30.22 0.72 11.84
N GLU A 355 31.01 0.75 12.90
CA GLU A 355 30.96 1.62 14.05
C GLU A 355 31.71 2.93 13.76
N THR A 356 31.49 3.93 14.64
CA THR A 356 32.26 5.17 14.88
C THR A 356 31.71 6.49 14.32
N ASN A 357 31.08 7.27 15.21
CA ASN A 357 31.70 8.47 15.80
C ASN A 357 30.68 9.24 16.66
N LEU A 358 30.90 9.27 17.97
CA LEU A 358 30.44 10.36 18.84
C LEU A 358 31.28 10.39 20.12
N THR A 359 32.38 11.14 20.05
CA THR A 359 33.14 11.63 21.20
C THR A 359 33.05 13.15 21.19
N ILE A 360 32.90 13.73 22.37
CA ILE A 360 33.32 15.07 22.85
C ILE A 360 32.18 15.88 23.52
N MET A 361 32.51 16.34 24.74
CA MET A 361 31.90 17.33 25.66
C MET A 361 30.94 16.75 26.72
N ASN A 362 31.08 16.99 28.03
CA ASN A 362 32.11 17.67 28.83
C ASN A 362 31.87 17.37 30.33
N GLU A 363 32.92 17.56 31.13
CA GLU A 363 33.08 17.31 32.57
C GLU A 363 32.26 18.21 33.55
N LYS A 364 32.34 17.77 34.84
CA LYS A 364 32.15 18.45 36.15
C LYS A 364 30.75 18.28 36.77
N SER A 365 30.57 17.86 38.02
CA SER A 365 31.44 17.95 39.22
C SER A 365 30.90 17.08 40.38
N LEU A 366 31.81 16.72 41.30
CA LEU A 366 31.63 15.94 42.53
C LEU A 366 30.54 16.46 43.49
N THR A 367 29.90 15.55 44.25
CA THR A 367 29.95 15.58 45.73
C THR A 367 29.53 14.25 46.36
N VAL A 368 30.33 13.83 47.32
CA VAL A 368 30.22 12.65 48.19
C VAL A 368 29.26 12.93 49.34
N ARG A 369 28.42 11.95 49.74
CA ARG A 369 28.04 11.70 51.14
C ARG A 369 27.47 10.30 51.35
N ASN A 370 28.16 9.54 52.21
CA ASN A 370 27.74 8.29 52.83
C ASN A 370 26.71 8.53 53.95
N THR A 371 25.87 7.52 54.21
CA THR A 371 25.44 6.96 55.53
C THR A 371 24.27 6.00 55.28
N GLU A 372 24.45 4.68 55.39
CA GLU A 372 24.19 3.82 56.57
C GLU A 372 22.74 3.32 56.73
N ASP A 373 22.61 2.00 56.55
CA ASP A 373 21.94 1.00 57.41
C ASP A 373 20.44 1.05 57.79
N LYS A 374 19.73 0.02 57.25
CA LYS A 374 18.99 -1.05 57.96
C LYS A 374 17.46 -0.95 58.24
N PRO A 375 16.78 -2.11 58.52
CA PRO A 375 15.60 -2.56 57.75
C PRO A 375 14.34 -2.84 58.61
N SER A 376 13.19 -3.11 57.98
CA SER A 376 12.13 -3.99 58.52
C SER A 376 11.10 -4.31 57.41
N SER A 377 10.96 -5.57 56.98
CA SER A 377 10.09 -6.59 57.58
C SER A 377 8.59 -6.29 57.39
N TRP A 378 7.98 -6.97 56.41
CA TRP A 378 6.68 -7.63 56.53
C TRP A 378 6.65 -8.85 55.60
N HIS A 379 6.72 -10.05 56.19
CA HIS A 379 6.17 -11.29 55.63
C HIS A 379 4.61 -11.20 55.70
N ILE A 380 3.82 -11.85 54.85
CA ILE A 380 3.37 -13.26 55.02
C ILE A 380 2.55 -13.70 53.80
N LEU A 381 2.93 -14.88 53.27
CA LEU A 381 2.15 -15.98 52.67
C LEU A 381 0.94 -15.71 51.76
N SER A 382 1.01 -16.27 50.55
CA SER A 382 0.10 -17.38 50.21
C SER A 382 0.76 -18.35 49.22
N ASP A 383 0.84 -19.60 49.66
CA ASP A 383 1.31 -20.76 48.91
C ASP A 383 0.45 -21.05 47.68
N TYR A 384 1.07 -21.27 46.52
CA TYR A 384 0.55 -22.24 45.56
C TYR A 384 1.68 -22.85 44.73
N ASN A 385 1.76 -24.17 44.83
CA ASN A 385 2.80 -25.06 44.32
C ASN A 385 2.34 -25.70 43.00
N PRO A 386 3.09 -25.63 41.89
CA PRO A 386 2.85 -26.49 40.76
C PRO A 386 4.03 -27.45 40.59
N ASP A 387 3.83 -28.71 41.00
CA ASP A 387 4.73 -29.76 40.60
C ASP A 387 3.99 -31.05 40.23
N ARG A 388 4.48 -31.68 39.15
CA ARG A 388 4.15 -33.00 38.57
C ARG A 388 2.98 -33.09 37.58
N HIS A 389 3.34 -33.26 36.30
CA HIS A 389 3.22 -34.56 35.60
C HIS A 389 4.18 -34.59 34.40
N ARG A 390 5.38 -35.17 34.58
CA ARG A 390 5.83 -36.45 33.98
C ARG A 390 5.43 -36.67 32.51
N GLY A 391 6.46 -36.64 31.67
CA GLY A 391 6.39 -36.96 30.25
C GLY A 391 6.05 -38.42 29.94
N ARG A 392 5.52 -38.61 28.73
CA ARG A 392 5.50 -39.87 28.00
C ARG A 392 6.11 -39.63 26.63
N LYS A 393 7.25 -40.27 26.40
CA LYS A 393 7.79 -40.52 25.06
C LYS A 393 6.82 -41.46 24.34
N ILE A 394 6.26 -41.04 23.21
CA ILE A 394 5.57 -41.94 22.28
C ILE A 394 6.62 -42.40 21.28
N ALA A 395 6.97 -43.68 21.35
CA ALA A 395 7.69 -44.37 20.29
C ALA A 395 6.72 -44.54 19.11
N GLN A 396 7.06 -44.00 17.94
CA GLN A 396 6.38 -44.33 16.70
C GLN A 396 7.07 -45.55 16.08
N ASN A 397 6.35 -46.66 16.08
CA ASN A 397 6.63 -47.81 15.23
C ASN A 397 6.38 -47.39 13.78
N VAL A 398 7.46 -47.33 12.99
CA VAL A 398 7.39 -47.20 11.54
C VAL A 398 7.26 -48.61 10.96
N ASP A 399 6.19 -48.82 10.19
CA ASP A 399 5.91 -50.04 9.44
C ASP A 399 6.88 -50.16 8.25
N PRO A 400 7.70 -51.22 8.14
CA PRO A 400 8.73 -51.34 7.11
C PRO A 400 8.22 -51.75 5.71
N ASN A 401 6.90 -51.83 5.48
CA ASN A 401 6.36 -52.40 4.24
C ASN A 401 5.71 -51.42 3.25
N ILE A 402 5.94 -50.11 3.34
CA ILE A 402 5.54 -49.19 2.28
C ILE A 402 6.68 -49.07 1.27
N ARG A 403 6.60 -49.86 0.19
CA ARG A 403 7.42 -49.70 -1.02
C ARG A 403 6.79 -48.62 -1.92
N LEU A 404 7.64 -47.72 -2.40
CA LEU A 404 7.36 -46.68 -3.41
C LEU A 404 6.83 -47.25 -4.72
#